data_AF-A0A0C2XQW0-F1
#
_entry.id   AF-A0A0C2XQW0-F1
#
_cell.length_a   1.000
_cell.length_b   1.000
_cell.length_c   1.000
_cell.angle_alpha   90.00
_cell.angle_beta   90.00
_cell.angle_gamma   90.00
#
_symmetry.space_group_name_H-M   'P 1'
#
loop_
_entity.id
_entity.type
_entity.pdbx_description
1 polymer ?
#
loop_
_entity_poly.entity_id
_entity_poly.type
_entity_poly.pdbx_seq_one_letter_code
_entity_poly.pdbx_strand_id
1 'polypeptide(L)'
;MQTLTISEEPLAEAYSPEEVDDEHLPNWAKRTEFAEDPLGRAYALLVTFLPVELLHLLPSPSEPLTSTNLMLSLSSGQLLCIAYNAGVRKSKKPWGYINKTAIHDIAALEAEAETPSGQDGNKEKPKVWTFRRTENLRLWAAALKLRYMIPLVTTSQLTGNATRNGTPASSPSATTMAFQNGLVPNLFDAPIVARREHLWEEMLHDAVLLWMGAVVSEKRGET
;
A
#
# COMPACT_ATOMS: atom_id res chain seq x y z
N MET A 1 67.13 8.57 35.34
CA MET A 1 65.81 9.15 35.67
C MET A 1 64.96 9.05 34.40
N GLN A 2 63.88 8.30 34.49
CA GLN A 2 63.09 7.83 33.35
C GLN A 2 62.17 8.92 32.79
N THR A 3 62.17 9.01 31.48
CA THR A 3 61.33 9.83 30.60
C THR A 3 59.87 9.35 30.70
N LEU A 4 58.95 10.26 31.06
CA LEU A 4 57.51 10.02 31.04
C LEU A 4 57.01 10.15 29.59
N THR A 5 56.79 9.02 28.92
CA THR A 5 56.05 8.96 27.65
C THR A 5 54.56 9.07 27.92
N ILE A 6 53.95 10.09 27.32
CA ILE A 6 52.52 10.34 27.21
C ILE A 6 51.81 9.07 26.70
N SER A 7 50.77 8.65 27.42
CA SER A 7 49.90 7.55 27.03
C SER A 7 48.94 8.06 25.95
N GLU A 8 49.06 7.47 24.76
CA GLU A 8 48.20 7.71 23.61
C GLU A 8 46.83 7.05 23.87
N GLU A 9 45.76 7.84 23.96
CA GLU A 9 44.38 7.33 23.99
C GLU A 9 44.04 6.74 22.62
N PRO A 10 43.36 5.58 22.54
CA PRO A 10 42.92 5.05 21.26
C PRO A 10 41.83 5.98 20.72
N LEU A 11 42.13 6.63 19.58
CA LEU A 11 41.13 7.31 18.77
C LEU A 11 39.96 6.34 18.54
N ALA A 12 38.78 6.73 18.98
CA ALA A 12 37.55 6.07 18.59
C ALA A 12 37.52 6.01 17.06
N GLU A 13 37.63 4.78 16.52
CA GLU A 13 37.32 4.50 15.15
C GLU A 13 35.92 5.07 14.90
N ALA A 14 35.86 6.17 14.15
CA ALA A 14 34.62 6.67 13.61
C ALA A 14 34.04 5.50 12.81
N TYR A 15 32.99 4.88 13.34
CA TYR A 15 32.14 3.98 12.58
C TYR A 15 31.72 4.75 11.32
N SER A 16 32.43 4.53 10.21
CA SER A 16 31.91 4.88 8.92
C SER A 16 30.67 4.00 8.78
N PRO A 17 29.46 4.57 8.65
CA PRO A 17 28.31 3.75 8.33
C PRO A 17 28.70 2.98 7.07
N GLU A 18 28.70 1.65 7.14
CA GLU A 18 28.91 0.78 5.99
C GLU A 18 28.15 1.40 4.82
N GLU A 19 28.86 1.76 3.74
CA GLU A 19 28.22 2.18 2.50
C GLU A 19 27.31 1.02 2.10
N VAL A 20 26.02 1.15 2.40
CA VAL A 20 25.07 0.08 2.10
C VAL A 20 25.03 -0.02 0.59
N ASP A 21 25.61 -1.09 0.06
CA ASP A 21 25.73 -1.35 -1.37
C ASP A 21 24.34 -1.58 -1.99
N ASP A 22 23.75 -0.47 -2.45
CA ASP A 22 22.47 -0.44 -3.15
C ASP A 22 22.64 -0.68 -4.66
N GLU A 23 23.85 -0.97 -5.17
CA GLU A 23 24.12 -1.07 -6.61
C GLU A 23 23.28 -2.17 -7.27
N HIS A 24 23.12 -3.30 -6.57
CA HIS A 24 22.37 -4.47 -7.03
C HIS A 24 20.85 -4.36 -6.81
N LEU A 25 20.38 -3.35 -6.10
CA LEU A 25 18.94 -3.16 -5.91
C LEU A 25 18.27 -2.61 -7.18
N PRO A 26 17.02 -2.99 -7.45
CA PRO A 26 16.26 -2.33 -8.50
C PRO A 26 16.06 -0.84 -8.14
N ASN A 27 15.95 0.03 -9.15
CA ASN A 27 15.87 1.49 -8.96
C ASN A 27 14.81 1.92 -7.92
N TRP A 28 13.62 1.31 -7.93
CA TRP A 28 12.56 1.61 -6.96
C TRP A 28 12.94 1.30 -5.49
N ALA A 29 13.94 0.45 -5.26
CA ALA A 29 14.42 0.09 -3.93
C ALA A 29 15.70 0.84 -3.51
N LYS A 30 16.43 1.51 -4.42
CA LYS A 30 17.65 2.27 -4.06
C LYS A 30 17.33 3.45 -3.14
N ARG A 31 18.20 3.74 -2.17
CA ARG A 31 18.00 4.86 -1.22
C ARG A 31 17.96 6.21 -1.92
N THR A 32 18.85 6.44 -2.86
CA THR A 32 19.10 7.74 -3.50
C THR A 32 18.17 8.07 -4.66
N GLU A 33 17.78 7.09 -5.47
CA GLU A 33 17.03 7.29 -6.74
C GLU A 33 15.71 8.08 -6.60
N PHE A 34 15.04 7.95 -5.46
CA PHE A 34 13.74 8.58 -5.19
C PHE A 34 13.67 9.19 -3.78
N ALA A 35 14.76 9.74 -3.26
CA ALA A 35 14.80 10.29 -1.90
C ALA A 35 13.74 11.39 -1.68
N GLU A 36 13.59 12.28 -2.67
CA GLU A 36 12.66 13.41 -2.64
C GLU A 36 11.38 13.17 -3.46
N ASP A 37 11.17 11.96 -3.96
CA ASP A 37 10.02 11.62 -4.81
C ASP A 37 9.38 10.27 -4.41
N PRO A 38 8.70 10.22 -3.24
CA PRO A 38 8.02 9.01 -2.78
C PRO A 38 6.90 8.57 -3.73
N LEU A 39 6.26 9.53 -4.43
CA LEU A 39 5.19 9.24 -5.39
C LEU A 39 5.74 8.56 -6.64
N GLY A 40 6.84 9.08 -7.21
CA GLY A 40 7.54 8.45 -8.32
C GLY A 40 8.08 7.07 -7.95
N ARG A 41 8.56 6.87 -6.71
CA ARG A 41 8.95 5.54 -6.22
C ARG A 41 7.76 4.57 -6.22
N ALA A 42 6.60 5.01 -5.72
CA ALA A 42 5.38 4.19 -5.72
C ALA A 42 4.94 3.84 -7.15
N TYR A 43 4.99 4.80 -8.08
CA TYR A 43 4.71 4.55 -9.50
C TYR A 43 5.69 3.53 -10.11
N ALA A 44 7.00 3.70 -9.90
CA ALA A 44 8.02 2.78 -10.40
C ALA A 44 7.85 1.35 -9.84
N LEU A 45 7.46 1.22 -8.57
CA LEU A 45 7.12 -0.07 -7.96
C LEU A 45 5.89 -0.70 -8.63
N LEU A 46 4.82 0.08 -8.84
CA LEU A 46 3.61 -0.39 -9.52
C LEU A 46 3.91 -0.87 -10.94
N VAL A 47 4.67 -0.10 -11.73
CA VAL A 47 5.11 -0.50 -13.08
C VAL A 47 5.90 -1.82 -13.05
N THR A 48 6.72 -2.04 -12.02
CA THR A 48 7.53 -3.25 -11.88
C THR A 48 6.71 -4.50 -11.52
N PHE A 49 5.59 -4.33 -10.81
CA PHE A 49 4.79 -5.44 -10.29
C PHE A 49 3.50 -5.71 -11.06
N LEU A 50 2.96 -4.72 -11.77
CA LEU A 50 1.79 -4.97 -12.60
C LEU A 50 2.16 -5.78 -13.85
N PRO A 51 1.29 -6.72 -14.27
CA PRO A 51 1.34 -7.31 -15.60
C PRO A 51 1.31 -6.22 -16.68
N VAL A 52 2.01 -6.46 -17.79
CA VAL A 52 2.15 -5.49 -18.89
C VAL A 52 0.79 -5.05 -19.44
N GLU A 53 -0.18 -5.97 -19.45
CA GLU A 53 -1.53 -5.74 -19.95
C GLU A 53 -2.31 -4.74 -19.09
N LEU A 54 -1.89 -4.46 -17.87
CA LEU A 54 -2.58 -3.52 -16.96
C LEU A 54 -1.86 -2.18 -16.82
N LEU A 55 -0.68 -2.01 -17.44
CA LEU A 55 0.09 -0.75 -17.34
C LEU A 55 -0.65 0.44 -17.97
N HIS A 56 -1.51 0.19 -18.98
CA HIS A 56 -2.33 1.23 -19.60
C HIS A 56 -3.39 1.84 -18.67
N LEU A 57 -3.64 1.21 -17.51
CA LEU A 57 -4.56 1.72 -16.48
C LEU A 57 -3.89 2.68 -15.50
N LEU A 58 -2.55 2.76 -15.52
CA LEU A 58 -1.79 3.77 -14.76
C LEU A 58 -1.74 5.10 -15.52
N PRO A 59 -1.41 6.22 -14.84
CA PRO A 59 -1.13 7.48 -15.51
C PRO A 59 -0.13 7.32 -16.64
N SER A 60 -0.44 7.92 -17.81
CA SER A 60 0.39 7.87 -19.00
C SER A 60 1.75 8.53 -18.74
N PRO A 61 2.88 7.99 -19.24
CA PRO A 61 4.18 8.63 -19.16
C PRO A 61 4.25 9.99 -19.89
N SER A 62 3.28 10.26 -20.79
CA SER A 62 3.19 11.54 -21.51
C SER A 62 2.57 12.66 -20.68
N GLU A 63 1.97 12.35 -19.54
CA GLU A 63 1.31 13.31 -18.65
C GLU A 63 2.09 13.46 -17.35
N PRO A 64 2.05 14.62 -16.69
CA PRO A 64 2.64 14.78 -15.37
C PRO A 64 2.02 13.80 -14.37
N LEU A 65 2.85 13.06 -13.65
CA LEU A 65 2.40 12.23 -12.53
C LEU A 65 1.93 13.15 -11.40
N THR A 66 0.68 12.99 -10.97
CA THR A 66 0.11 13.72 -9.83
C THR A 66 -0.41 12.73 -8.80
N SER A 67 -0.55 13.16 -7.54
CA SER A 67 -1.18 12.32 -6.52
C SER A 67 -2.59 11.90 -6.98
N THR A 68 -3.38 12.87 -7.43
CA THR A 68 -4.77 12.63 -7.86
C THR A 68 -4.89 11.63 -9.00
N ASN A 69 -4.13 11.75 -10.09
CA ASN A 69 -4.28 10.82 -11.21
C ASN A 69 -3.84 9.39 -10.84
N LEU A 70 -2.80 9.23 -10.04
CA LEU A 70 -2.37 7.93 -9.56
C LEU A 70 -3.41 7.32 -8.62
N MET A 71 -3.91 8.09 -7.65
CA MET A 71 -4.92 7.61 -6.70
C MET A 71 -6.24 7.26 -7.41
N LEU A 72 -6.61 8.00 -8.46
CA LEU A 72 -7.78 7.66 -9.29
C LEU A 72 -7.62 6.27 -9.91
N SER A 73 -6.48 5.96 -10.52
CA SER A 73 -6.17 4.63 -11.09
C SER A 73 -6.18 3.51 -10.04
N LEU A 74 -5.82 3.81 -8.79
CA LEU A 74 -5.71 2.82 -7.71
C LEU A 74 -7.00 2.66 -6.88
N SER A 75 -7.93 3.61 -6.96
CA SER A 75 -9.16 3.68 -6.12
C SER A 75 -10.12 2.50 -6.28
N SER A 76 -9.98 1.68 -7.33
CA SER A 76 -10.75 0.45 -7.50
C SER A 76 -10.20 -0.73 -6.68
N GLY A 77 -8.98 -0.60 -6.14
CA GLY A 77 -8.25 -1.65 -5.42
C GLY A 77 -7.73 -2.80 -6.29
N GLN A 78 -8.16 -2.91 -7.55
CA GLN A 78 -7.77 -4.02 -8.44
C GLN A 78 -6.26 -4.04 -8.68
N LEU A 79 -5.70 -2.92 -9.13
CA LEU A 79 -4.26 -2.81 -9.41
C LEU A 79 -3.42 -3.06 -8.15
N LEU A 80 -3.88 -2.57 -7.00
CA LEU A 80 -3.22 -2.77 -5.70
C LEU A 80 -3.15 -4.26 -5.32
N CYS A 81 -4.26 -4.99 -5.43
CA CYS A 81 -4.29 -6.43 -5.16
C CYS A 81 -3.36 -7.22 -6.09
N ILE A 82 -3.35 -6.86 -7.38
CA ILE A 82 -2.54 -7.53 -8.40
C ILE A 82 -1.05 -7.25 -8.18
N ALA A 83 -0.68 -5.98 -8.01
CA ALA A 83 0.69 -5.56 -7.76
C ALA A 83 1.21 -6.13 -6.44
N TYR A 84 0.40 -6.15 -5.38
CA TYR A 84 0.73 -6.82 -4.11
C TYR A 84 1.10 -8.28 -4.36
N ASN A 85 0.24 -9.06 -5.01
CA ASN A 85 0.48 -10.47 -5.27
C ASN A 85 1.74 -10.70 -6.12
N ALA A 86 1.97 -9.87 -7.13
CA ALA A 86 3.17 -9.96 -7.95
C ALA A 86 4.44 -9.63 -7.17
N GLY A 87 4.40 -8.61 -6.30
CA GLY A 87 5.49 -8.28 -5.37
C GLY A 87 5.80 -9.43 -4.41
N VAL A 88 4.77 -10.01 -3.77
CA VAL A 88 4.93 -11.15 -2.85
C VAL A 88 5.56 -12.36 -3.56
N ARG A 89 5.22 -12.63 -4.83
CA ARG A 89 5.88 -13.71 -5.61
C ARG A 89 7.37 -13.46 -5.86
N LYS A 90 7.79 -12.19 -5.92
CA LYS A 90 9.20 -11.79 -6.13
C LYS A 90 9.99 -11.69 -4.83
N SER A 91 9.34 -11.80 -3.66
CA SER A 91 10.02 -11.78 -2.35
C SER A 91 10.63 -13.13 -2.01
N LYS A 92 11.70 -13.12 -1.19
CA LYS A 92 12.27 -14.31 -0.54
C LYS A 92 11.30 -14.97 0.45
N LYS A 93 10.22 -14.27 0.85
CA LYS A 93 9.17 -14.75 1.75
C LYS A 93 7.80 -14.75 1.03
N PRO A 94 7.56 -15.73 0.12
CA PRO A 94 6.38 -15.76 -0.75
C PRO A 94 5.13 -16.30 -0.03
N TRP A 95 4.61 -15.56 0.95
CA TRP A 95 3.40 -15.90 1.72
C TRP A 95 2.48 -14.69 1.89
N GLY A 96 1.21 -14.95 2.22
CA GLY A 96 0.21 -13.91 2.47
C GLY A 96 -0.47 -13.39 1.20
N TYR A 97 -0.60 -14.21 0.17
CA TYR A 97 -1.29 -13.83 -1.08
C TYR A 97 -2.76 -13.49 -0.87
N ILE A 98 -3.24 -12.54 -1.67
CA ILE A 98 -4.68 -12.31 -1.89
C ILE A 98 -5.16 -13.38 -2.87
N ASN A 99 -6.25 -14.08 -2.55
CA ASN A 99 -6.82 -15.07 -3.45
C ASN A 99 -7.21 -14.41 -4.79
N LYS A 100 -6.63 -14.88 -5.90
CA LYS A 100 -6.87 -14.32 -7.24
C LYS A 100 -8.36 -14.32 -7.61
N THR A 101 -9.12 -15.34 -7.21
CA THR A 101 -10.55 -15.43 -7.53
C THR A 101 -11.41 -14.47 -6.73
N ALA A 102 -10.88 -13.87 -5.66
CA ALA A 102 -11.56 -12.86 -4.85
C ALA A 102 -11.32 -11.43 -5.37
N ILE A 103 -10.34 -11.23 -6.26
CA ILE A 103 -10.05 -9.92 -6.86
C ILE A 103 -11.05 -9.67 -7.98
N HIS A 104 -11.81 -8.59 -7.87
CA HIS A 104 -12.75 -8.16 -8.89
C HIS A 104 -12.04 -7.39 -10.01
N ASP A 105 -12.29 -7.78 -11.26
CA ASP A 105 -11.81 -7.10 -12.45
C ASP A 105 -12.71 -5.91 -12.78
N ILE A 106 -12.44 -4.76 -12.16
CA ILE A 106 -13.21 -3.53 -12.34
C ILE A 106 -12.96 -2.91 -13.71
N ALA A 107 -11.71 -2.95 -14.21
CA ALA A 107 -11.34 -2.39 -15.50
C ALA A 107 -12.10 -3.05 -16.66
N ALA A 108 -12.20 -4.38 -16.68
CA ALA A 108 -12.99 -5.08 -17.70
C ALA A 108 -14.47 -4.69 -17.65
N LEU A 109 -15.05 -4.59 -16.44
CA LEU A 109 -16.46 -4.21 -16.25
C LEU A 109 -16.76 -2.78 -16.70
N GLU A 110 -15.81 -1.86 -16.51
CA GLU A 110 -15.94 -0.47 -16.96
C GLU A 110 -15.86 -0.39 -18.49
N ALA A 111 -14.90 -1.09 -19.10
CA ALA A 111 -14.78 -1.16 -20.57
C ALA A 111 -16.03 -1.77 -21.24
N GLU A 112 -16.60 -2.84 -20.66
CA GLU A 112 -17.84 -3.46 -21.13
C GLU A 112 -19.06 -2.53 -21.02
N ALA A 113 -19.07 -1.60 -20.05
CA ALA A 113 -20.16 -0.65 -19.89
C ALA A 113 -20.06 0.57 -20.83
N GLU A 114 -18.86 0.88 -21.31
CA GLU A 114 -18.62 1.93 -22.30
C GLU A 114 -19.00 1.48 -23.72
N THR A 115 -19.06 0.17 -23.98
CA THR A 115 -19.61 -0.33 -25.25
C THR A 115 -21.11 -0.03 -25.36
N PRO A 116 -21.58 0.64 -26.43
CA PRO A 116 -22.97 1.01 -26.63
C PRO A 116 -23.80 -0.19 -27.13
N SER A 117 -23.85 -1.28 -26.37
CA SER A 117 -24.85 -2.32 -26.56
C SER A 117 -26.16 -1.82 -25.94
N GLY A 118 -27.05 -1.33 -26.80
CA GLY A 118 -28.34 -0.79 -26.42
C GLY A 118 -29.18 -1.78 -25.59
N GLN A 119 -29.90 -1.19 -24.64
CA GLN A 119 -30.90 -1.72 -23.71
C GLN A 119 -30.47 -1.76 -22.23
N ASP A 120 -31.28 -1.00 -21.49
CA ASP A 120 -31.49 -0.92 -20.05
C ASP A 120 -30.49 -0.14 -19.21
N GLY A 121 -30.90 1.11 -18.95
CA GLY A 121 -30.42 1.98 -17.89
C GLY A 121 -30.70 1.41 -16.49
N ASN A 122 -30.02 0.32 -16.15
CA ASN A 122 -30.10 -0.25 -14.82
C ASN A 122 -29.25 0.57 -13.84
N LYS A 123 -29.93 1.33 -12.96
CA LYS A 123 -29.36 2.11 -11.85
C LYS A 123 -28.58 1.26 -10.83
N GLU A 124 -28.56 -0.06 -10.96
CA GLU A 124 -27.83 -0.98 -10.07
C GLU A 124 -26.34 -1.14 -10.42
N LYS A 125 -25.93 -0.92 -11.67
CA LYS A 125 -24.51 -1.02 -12.10
C LYS A 125 -23.55 -0.22 -11.20
N PRO A 126 -23.79 1.08 -10.89
CA PRO A 126 -22.87 1.86 -10.05
C PRO A 126 -22.78 1.36 -8.60
N LYS A 127 -23.87 0.81 -8.05
CA LYS A 127 -23.88 0.25 -6.68
C LYS A 127 -23.08 -1.05 -6.59
N VAL A 128 -23.26 -1.94 -7.58
CA VAL A 128 -22.54 -3.22 -7.65
C VAL A 128 -21.03 -2.99 -7.83
N TRP A 129 -20.62 -2.01 -8.64
CA TRP A 129 -19.21 -1.68 -8.82
C TRP A 129 -18.58 -1.10 -7.57
N THR A 130 -19.30 -0.21 -6.87
CA THR A 130 -18.81 0.36 -5.61
C THR A 130 -18.57 -0.74 -4.57
N PHE A 131 -19.45 -1.74 -4.50
CA PHE A 131 -19.25 -2.91 -3.63
C PHE A 131 -17.98 -3.68 -4.01
N ARG A 132 -17.80 -4.01 -5.30
CA ARG A 132 -16.61 -4.74 -5.78
C ARG A 132 -15.30 -3.96 -5.55
N ARG A 133 -15.30 -2.64 -5.78
CA ARG A 133 -14.16 -1.76 -5.46
C ARG A 133 -13.85 -1.78 -3.96
N THR A 134 -14.89 -1.68 -3.12
CA THR A 134 -14.75 -1.75 -1.66
C THR A 134 -14.13 -3.08 -1.22
N GLU A 135 -14.58 -4.21 -1.78
CA GLU A 135 -14.05 -5.53 -1.45
C GLU A 135 -12.58 -5.68 -1.86
N ASN A 136 -12.19 -5.22 -3.06
CA ASN A 136 -10.78 -5.20 -3.45
C ASN A 136 -9.90 -4.42 -2.47
N LEU A 137 -10.33 -3.22 -2.08
CA LEU A 137 -9.59 -2.39 -1.12
C LEU A 137 -9.48 -3.03 0.27
N ARG A 138 -10.54 -3.73 0.72
CA ARG A 138 -10.51 -4.51 1.98
C ARG A 138 -9.54 -5.68 1.90
N LEU A 139 -9.52 -6.42 0.79
CA LEU A 139 -8.57 -7.52 0.56
C LEU A 139 -7.14 -7.02 0.64
N TRP A 140 -6.84 -5.91 -0.05
CA TRP A 140 -5.51 -5.30 -0.01
C TRP A 140 -5.14 -4.83 1.40
N ALA A 141 -6.01 -4.07 2.08
CA ALA A 141 -5.75 -3.59 3.44
C ALA A 141 -5.52 -4.74 4.44
N ALA A 142 -6.33 -5.82 4.36
CA ALA A 142 -6.15 -7.00 5.18
C ALA A 142 -4.81 -7.70 4.91
N ALA A 143 -4.39 -7.76 3.65
CA ALA A 143 -3.10 -8.33 3.26
C ALA A 143 -1.93 -7.52 3.80
N LEU A 144 -2.02 -6.18 3.79
CA LEU A 144 -1.00 -5.31 4.39
C LEU A 144 -0.86 -5.52 5.89
N LYS A 145 -1.99 -5.60 6.60
CA LYS A 145 -2.00 -5.89 8.04
C LYS A 145 -1.39 -7.26 8.33
N LEU A 146 -1.72 -8.27 7.54
CA LEU A 146 -1.26 -9.64 7.75
C LEU A 146 0.23 -9.83 7.46
N ARG A 147 0.75 -9.24 6.37
CA ARG A 147 2.12 -9.49 5.92
C ARG A 147 3.12 -8.48 6.46
N TYR A 148 2.77 -7.19 6.42
CA TYR A 148 3.68 -6.11 6.76
C TYR A 148 3.41 -5.51 8.15
N MET A 149 2.42 -6.05 8.89
CA MET A 149 1.98 -5.50 10.17
C MET A 149 1.59 -4.01 10.08
N ILE A 150 1.15 -3.53 8.91
CA ILE A 150 0.70 -2.15 8.73
C ILE A 150 -0.73 -2.04 9.26
N PRO A 151 -0.98 -1.33 10.38
CA PRO A 151 -2.32 -1.20 10.93
C PRO A 151 -3.05 -0.08 10.20
N LEU A 152 -3.95 -0.46 9.28
CA LEU A 152 -4.91 0.45 8.66
C LEU A 152 -6.20 0.46 9.48
N VAL A 153 -6.53 1.61 10.07
CA VAL A 153 -7.65 1.78 11.00
C VAL A 153 -8.85 2.36 10.25
N THR A 154 -10.05 1.78 10.45
CA THR A 154 -11.26 2.30 9.81
C THR A 154 -11.93 3.38 10.67
N THR A 155 -12.69 4.29 10.05
CA THR A 155 -13.39 5.38 10.77
C THR A 155 -14.35 4.84 11.86
N SER A 156 -15.01 3.71 11.60
CA SER A 156 -15.89 3.02 12.55
C SER A 156 -15.14 2.50 13.79
N GLN A 157 -13.88 2.10 13.64
CA GLN A 157 -13.05 1.66 14.78
C GLN A 157 -12.66 2.83 15.69
N LEU A 158 -12.46 4.03 15.15
CA LEU A 158 -12.12 5.23 15.92
C LEU A 158 -13.31 5.77 16.72
N THR A 159 -14.51 5.66 16.16
CA THR A 159 -15.74 6.18 16.78
C THR A 159 -16.42 5.21 17.74
N GLY A 160 -15.87 4.00 17.93
CA GLY A 160 -16.45 2.97 18.80
C GLY A 160 -17.77 2.36 18.28
N ASN A 161 -18.26 2.81 17.12
CA ASN A 161 -19.50 2.37 16.50
C ASN A 161 -19.25 1.24 15.49
N ALA A 162 -18.75 0.10 15.98
CA ALA A 162 -18.82 -1.14 15.20
C ALA A 162 -20.28 -1.64 15.24
N THR A 163 -21.04 -1.41 14.16
CA THR A 163 -22.39 -1.94 14.00
C THR A 163 -22.36 -3.47 14.02
N ARG A 164 -22.86 -4.03 15.12
CA ARG A 164 -22.99 -5.48 15.37
C ARG A 164 -24.04 -6.09 14.45
N ASN A 165 -23.66 -6.53 13.27
CA ASN A 165 -24.51 -7.44 12.49
C ASN A 165 -24.23 -8.90 12.88
N GLY A 166 -25.00 -9.40 13.85
CA GLY A 166 -25.54 -10.76 13.83
C GLY A 166 -24.63 -11.96 14.14
N THR A 167 -24.07 -12.05 15.36
CA THR A 167 -23.81 -13.34 16.05
C THR A 167 -23.48 -13.08 17.53
N PRO A 168 -24.07 -13.80 18.51
CA PRO A 168 -23.69 -13.65 19.91
C PRO A 168 -22.50 -14.56 20.20
N ALA A 169 -21.30 -14.01 20.19
CA ALA A 169 -20.13 -14.67 20.77
C ALA A 169 -19.81 -14.00 22.11
N SER A 170 -20.16 -14.69 23.20
CA SER A 170 -19.72 -14.39 24.55
C SER A 170 -18.20 -14.53 24.64
N SER A 171 -17.45 -13.44 24.81
CA SER A 171 -16.19 -13.39 25.59
C SER A 171 -15.48 -12.03 25.54
N PRO A 172 -14.62 -11.74 26.55
CA PRO A 172 -14.46 -10.41 27.13
C PRO A 172 -13.34 -9.58 26.49
N SER A 173 -13.30 -8.32 26.90
CA SER A 173 -12.30 -7.30 26.58
C SER A 173 -12.36 -6.80 25.14
N ALA A 174 -13.14 -5.72 24.98
CA ALA A 174 -12.71 -4.65 24.09
C ALA A 174 -11.34 -4.18 24.59
N THR A 175 -10.27 -4.80 24.08
CA THR A 175 -8.93 -4.24 24.19
C THR A 175 -9.03 -2.91 23.47
N THR A 176 -9.23 -1.84 24.24
CA THR A 176 -8.81 -0.50 23.86
C THR A 176 -7.41 -0.67 23.33
N MET A 177 -7.25 -0.61 22.00
CA MET A 177 -5.95 -0.53 21.36
C MET A 177 -5.36 0.76 21.92
N ALA A 178 -4.59 0.64 23.01
CA ALA A 178 -3.76 1.71 23.50
C ALA A 178 -2.77 1.95 22.37
N PHE A 179 -3.04 3.00 21.58
CA PHE A 179 -2.16 3.45 20.52
C PHE A 179 -0.81 3.74 21.15
N GLN A 180 0.13 2.82 20.95
CA GLN A 180 1.51 3.02 21.35
C GLN A 180 2.01 4.26 20.59
N ASN A 181 2.40 5.28 21.34
CA ASN A 181 3.27 6.39 20.93
C ASN A 181 2.65 7.65 20.29
N GLY A 182 1.37 7.97 20.48
CA GLY A 182 0.84 9.29 20.09
C GLY A 182 0.92 9.59 18.57
N LEU A 183 1.11 8.56 17.76
CA LEU A 183 1.09 8.63 16.31
C LEU A 183 -0.36 8.66 15.83
N VAL A 184 -0.65 9.56 14.89
CA VAL A 184 -1.95 9.62 14.20
C VAL A 184 -2.23 8.25 13.59
N PRO A 185 -3.40 7.63 13.83
CA PRO A 185 -3.71 6.34 13.24
C PRO A 185 -3.74 6.44 11.71
N ASN A 186 -3.18 5.44 11.02
CA ASN A 186 -3.24 5.35 9.56
C ASN A 186 -4.69 5.08 9.15
N LEU A 187 -5.45 6.15 8.92
CA LEU A 187 -6.86 6.07 8.59
C LEU A 187 -7.05 5.53 7.18
N PHE A 188 -7.85 4.48 7.04
CA PHE A 188 -8.20 3.92 5.76
C PHE A 188 -9.59 3.30 5.80
N ASP A 189 -10.52 3.91 5.06
CA ASP A 189 -11.90 3.43 4.96
C ASP A 189 -12.20 3.05 3.51
N ALA A 190 -12.14 1.75 3.22
CA ALA A 190 -12.35 1.21 1.88
C ALA A 190 -13.66 1.71 1.20
N PRO A 191 -14.81 1.77 1.90
CA PRO A 191 -16.01 2.43 1.39
C PRO A 191 -15.83 3.90 0.94
N ILE A 192 -15.14 4.73 1.73
CA ILE A 192 -14.86 6.14 1.39
C ILE A 192 -13.97 6.21 0.14
N VAL A 193 -12.92 5.39 0.09
CA VAL A 193 -11.99 5.31 -1.05
C VAL A 193 -12.70 4.85 -2.32
N ALA A 194 -13.51 3.79 -2.24
CA ALA A 194 -14.25 3.24 -3.37
C ALA A 194 -15.26 4.23 -3.97
N ARG A 195 -15.91 5.04 -3.11
CA ARG A 195 -16.87 6.08 -3.51
C ARG A 195 -16.22 7.42 -3.85
N ARG A 196 -14.92 7.57 -3.57
CA ARG A 196 -14.16 8.81 -3.73
C ARG A 196 -14.79 9.98 -2.96
N GLU A 197 -15.19 9.71 -1.72
CA GLU A 197 -15.79 10.69 -0.81
C GLU A 197 -14.71 11.58 -0.15
N HIS A 198 -15.08 12.53 0.71
CA HIS A 198 -14.12 13.43 1.36
C HIS A 198 -12.94 12.67 2.01
N LEU A 199 -11.71 13.17 1.83
CA LEU A 199 -10.43 12.61 2.30
C LEU A 199 -10.01 11.28 1.66
N TRP A 200 -10.70 10.81 0.61
CA TRP A 200 -10.38 9.53 -0.02
C TRP A 200 -8.97 9.48 -0.61
N GLU A 201 -8.50 10.58 -1.19
CA GLU A 201 -7.24 10.66 -1.90
C GLU A 201 -6.09 10.53 -0.90
N GLU A 202 -6.12 11.32 0.16
CA GLU A 202 -5.13 11.35 1.23
C GLU A 202 -5.05 9.99 1.94
N MET A 203 -6.21 9.38 2.27
CA MET A 203 -6.25 8.04 2.88
C MET A 203 -5.59 6.98 2.00
N LEU A 204 -5.88 6.99 0.69
CA LEU A 204 -5.31 6.03 -0.24
C LEU A 204 -3.82 6.28 -0.47
N HIS A 205 -3.44 7.55 -0.64
CA HIS A 205 -2.07 8.00 -0.82
C HIS A 205 -1.18 7.52 0.32
N ASP A 206 -1.57 7.81 1.57
CA ASP A 206 -0.77 7.46 2.75
C ASP A 206 -0.65 5.94 2.91
N ALA A 207 -1.74 5.20 2.69
CA ALA A 207 -1.71 3.74 2.72
C ALA A 207 -0.77 3.15 1.63
N VAL A 208 -0.76 3.72 0.43
CA VAL A 208 0.12 3.30 -0.66
C VAL A 208 1.58 3.60 -0.32
N LEU A 209 1.89 4.76 0.25
CA LEU A 209 3.25 5.10 0.66
C LEU A 209 3.76 4.21 1.80
N LEU A 210 2.90 3.87 2.77
CA LEU A 210 3.24 2.91 3.83
C LEU A 210 3.56 1.53 3.24
N TRP A 211 2.72 1.04 2.32
CA TRP A 211 2.97 -0.23 1.65
C TRP A 211 4.28 -0.21 0.85
N MET A 212 4.49 0.83 0.04
CA MET A 212 5.73 1.01 -0.73
C MET A 212 6.96 1.01 0.17
N GLY A 213 6.93 1.74 1.29
CA GLY A 213 8.02 1.78 2.26
C GLY A 213 8.32 0.40 2.86
N ALA A 214 7.29 -0.38 3.17
CA ALA A 214 7.45 -1.74 3.68
C ALA A 214 8.06 -2.70 2.64
N VAL A 215 7.62 -2.63 1.37
CA VAL A 215 8.21 -3.43 0.28
C VAL A 215 9.67 -3.05 0.05
N VAL A 216 9.99 -1.76 0.04
CA VAL A 216 11.37 -1.27 -0.16
C VAL A 216 12.26 -1.73 0.99
N SER A 217 11.78 -1.62 2.22
CA SER A 217 12.50 -2.09 3.41
C SER A 217 12.72 -3.60 3.38
N GLU A 218 11.70 -4.37 2.97
CA GLU A 218 11.85 -5.81 2.75
C GLU A 218 12.90 -6.10 1.68
N LYS A 219 12.86 -5.43 0.52
CA LYS A 219 13.79 -5.65 -0.58
C LYS A 219 15.24 -5.35 -0.20
N ARG A 220 15.47 -4.29 0.57
CA ARG A 220 16.79 -3.93 1.13
C ARG A 220 17.28 -4.89 2.20
N GLY A 221 16.36 -5.49 2.96
CA GLY A 221 16.71 -6.53 3.94
C GLY A 221 16.90 -7.92 3.31
N GLU A 222 16.59 -8.08 2.01
CA GLU A 222 16.83 -9.31 1.27
C GLU A 222 18.22 -9.38 0.64
N THR A 223 18.90 -8.26 0.42
CA THR A 223 20.31 -8.22 -0.04
C THR A 223 21.25 -8.56 1.10
#